data_AF-A0A1W9LFE2-F1
#
_entry.id   AF-A0A1W9LFE2-F1
#
_cell.length_a   1.000
_cell.length_b   1.000
_cell.length_c   1.000
_cell.angle_alpha   90.00
_cell.angle_beta   90.00
_cell.angle_gamma   90.00
#
_symmetry.space_group_name_H-M   'P 1'
#
loop_
_entity.id
_entity.type
_entity.pdbx_description
1 polymer ?
#
loop_
_entity_poly.entity_id
_entity_poly.type
_entity_poly.pdbx_seq_one_letter_code
_entity_poly.pdbx_strand_id
1 'polypeptide(L)'
;MKSAVIHARIEPQIKRQAEGVLRDLGLSPTEAIRIFYRLITLRRGLPFAVAMPNECTAATLEKSRRGEDVQEFGSLGAMFQSWEKGMGT
;
A
#
# COMPACT_ATOMS: atom_id res chain seq x y z
N MET A 1 13.36 27.86 -12.82
CA MET A 1 12.83 26.50 -12.51
C MET A 1 11.81 26.13 -13.57
N LYS A 2 11.83 24.90 -14.09
CA LYS A 2 10.82 24.44 -15.04
C LYS A 2 9.63 23.88 -14.26
N SER A 3 8.44 24.45 -14.48
CA SER A 3 7.18 23.92 -13.94
C SER A 3 6.48 23.08 -14.98
N ALA A 4 5.86 21.97 -14.55
CA ALA A 4 4.97 21.17 -15.38
C ALA A 4 3.53 21.32 -14.87
N VAL A 5 2.56 21.34 -15.79
CA VAL A 5 1.14 21.45 -15.46
C VAL A 5 0.51 20.07 -15.45
N ILE A 6 -0.36 19.82 -14.46
CA ILE A 6 -1.12 18.58 -14.34
C ILE A 6 -2.59 18.90 -14.65
N HIS A 7 -3.14 18.23 -15.67
CA HIS A 7 -4.56 18.31 -16.01
C HIS A 7 -5.20 16.92 -15.92
N ALA A 8 -6.23 16.78 -15.09
CA ALA A 8 -7.00 15.56 -14.95
C ALA A 8 -8.50 15.87 -14.82
N ARG A 9 -9.34 15.04 -15.44
CA ARG A 9 -10.79 15.08 -15.26
C ARG A 9 -11.18 14.31 -14.00
N ILE A 10 -12.09 14.86 -13.23
CA ILE A 10 -12.65 14.26 -12.02
C ILE A 10 -14.14 14.55 -11.96
N GLU A 11 -14.91 13.62 -11.41
CA GLU A 11 -16.33 13.84 -11.18
C GLU A 11 -16.55 15.03 -10.23
N PRO A 12 -17.50 15.94 -10.52
CA PRO A 12 -17.74 17.12 -9.69
C PRO A 12 -18.05 16.80 -8.22
N GLN A 13 -18.75 15.69 -7.96
CA GLN A 13 -19.08 15.27 -6.61
C GLN A 13 -17.84 14.84 -5.83
N ILE A 14 -16.99 13.99 -6.42
CA ILE A 14 -15.74 13.54 -5.81
C ILE A 14 -14.82 14.75 -5.54
N LYS A 15 -14.72 15.69 -6.49
CA LYS A 15 -13.96 16.93 -6.30
C LYS A 15 -14.41 17.69 -5.05
N ARG A 16 -15.71 17.96 -4.93
CA ARG A 16 -16.26 18.72 -3.79
C ARG A 16 -15.99 18.03 -2.46
N GLN A 17 -16.16 16.70 -2.41
CA GLN A 17 -15.92 15.92 -1.19
C GLN A 17 -14.44 15.97 -0.80
N ALA A 18 -13.54 15.71 -1.74
CA ALA A 18 -12.09 15.74 -1.49
C ALA A 18 -11.61 17.12 -1.06
N GLU A 19 -12.07 18.19 -1.72
CA GLU A 19 -11.73 19.58 -1.34
C GLU A 19 -12.28 19.97 0.03
N GLY A 20 -13.39 19.36 0.46
CA GLY A 20 -13.89 19.47 1.83
C GLY A 20 -12.89 18.94 2.85
N VAL A 21 -12.48 17.68 2.68
CA VAL A 21 -11.51 17.03 3.57
C VAL A 21 -10.17 17.77 3.58
N LEU A 22 -9.68 18.18 2.41
CA LEU A 22 -8.40 18.92 2.32
C LEU A 22 -8.46 20.26 3.05
N ARG A 23 -9.59 20.98 2.97
CA ARG A 23 -9.79 22.23 3.70
C ARG A 23 -9.78 22.01 5.22
N ASP A 24 -10.43 20.95 5.70
CA ASP A 24 -10.42 20.61 7.13
C ASP A 24 -9.01 20.27 7.64
N LEU A 25 -8.15 19.76 6.74
CA LEU A 25 -6.73 19.50 6.98
C LEU A 25 -5.82 20.73 6.76
N GLY A 26 -6.38 21.88 6.35
CA GLY A 26 -5.61 23.10 6.04
C GLY A 26 -4.75 23.00 4.78
N LEU A 27 -5.10 22.13 3.83
CA LEU A 27 -4.35 21.88 2.60
C LEU A 27 -5.10 22.38 1.37
N SER A 28 -4.38 22.99 0.44
CA SER A 28 -4.90 23.21 -0.91
C SER A 28 -4.82 21.93 -1.76
N PRO A 29 -5.67 21.80 -2.80
CA PRO A 29 -5.58 20.68 -3.76
C PRO A 29 -4.20 20.57 -4.42
N THR A 30 -3.57 21.71 -4.73
CA THR A 30 -2.23 21.74 -5.31
C THR A 30 -1.17 21.18 -4.36
N GLU A 31 -1.24 21.48 -3.06
CA GLU A 31 -0.34 20.92 -2.06
C GLU A 31 -0.54 19.42 -1.91
N ALA A 32 -1.78 18.95 -1.84
CA ALA A 32 -2.11 17.54 -1.78
C ALA A 32 -1.53 16.76 -2.98
N ILE A 33 -1.71 17.27 -4.20
CA ILE A 33 -1.13 16.68 -5.42
C ILE A 33 0.41 16.68 -5.35
N ARG A 34 1.04 17.78 -4.91
CA ARG A 34 2.51 17.83 -4.76
C ARG A 34 3.03 16.82 -3.74
N ILE A 35 2.33 16.65 -2.62
CA ILE A 35 2.66 15.65 -1.60
C ILE A 35 2.53 14.25 -2.18
N PHE A 36 1.44 13.97 -2.89
CA PHE A 36 1.22 12.68 -3.54
C PHE A 36 2.37 12.28 -4.47
N TYR A 37 2.79 13.18 -5.37
CA TYR A 37 3.94 12.91 -6.26
C TYR A 37 5.26 12.71 -5.51
N ARG A 38 5.50 13.48 -4.44
CA ARG A 38 6.69 13.29 -3.59
C ARG A 38 6.70 11.92 -2.92
N LEU A 39 5.54 11.46 -2.43
CA LEU A 39 5.43 10.14 -1.82
C LEU A 39 5.65 9.03 -2.85
N ILE A 40 5.19 9.20 -4.10
CA ILE A 40 5.50 8.26 -5.18
C ILE A 40 7.01 8.15 -5.40
N THR A 41 7.69 9.29 -5.55
CA THR A 41 9.14 9.32 -5.76
C THR A 41 9.89 8.71 -4.58
N LEU A 42 9.49 9.04 -3.35
CA LEU A 42 10.14 8.54 -2.14
C LEU A 42 10.00 7.02 -1.98
N ARG A 43 8.81 6.48 -2.25
CA ARG A 43 8.50 5.05 -2.05
C ARG A 43 8.80 4.18 -3.26
N ARG A 44 9.14 4.77 -4.41
CA ARG A 44 9.23 4.08 -5.71
C ARG A 44 7.98 3.23 -6.00
N GLY A 45 6.82 3.75 -5.65
CA GLY A 45 5.54 3.05 -5.73
C GLY A 45 4.39 3.94 -5.30
N LEU A 46 3.16 3.44 -5.39
CA LEU A 46 2.00 4.23 -4.98
C LEU A 46 2.01 4.46 -3.46
N PRO A 47 1.55 5.63 -2.98
CA PRO A 47 1.67 6.00 -1.57
C PRO A 47 0.57 5.41 -0.70
N PHE A 48 -0.09 4.38 -1.20
CA PHE A 48 -1.08 3.54 -0.54
C PHE A 48 -0.87 2.11 -1.02
N ALA A 49 -1.27 1.14 -0.22
CA ALA A 49 -1.16 -0.27 -0.58
C ALA A 49 -2.03 -0.55 -1.82
N VAL A 50 -1.37 -0.90 -2.93
CA VAL A 50 -2.06 -1.44 -4.11
C VAL A 50 -1.88 -2.94 -4.07
N ALA A 51 -2.69 -3.58 -3.24
CA ALA A 51 -2.80 -5.02 -3.22
C ALA A 51 -4.06 -5.41 -3.98
N MET A 52 -3.90 -5.89 -5.21
CA MET A 52 -4.83 -6.86 -5.77
C MET A 52 -4.18 -8.22 -5.54
N PRO A 53 -4.35 -8.83 -4.35
CA PRO A 53 -3.83 -10.16 -4.13
C PRO A 53 -4.46 -11.08 -5.19
N ASN A 54 -3.62 -11.85 -5.88
CA ASN A 54 -4.13 -12.93 -6.72
C ASN A 54 -4.89 -13.94 -5.86
N GLU A 55 -5.70 -14.80 -6.48
CA GLU A 55 -6.55 -15.76 -5.75
C GLU A 55 -5.76 -16.59 -4.73
N CYS A 56 -4.54 -17.02 -5.10
CA CYS A 56 -3.64 -17.75 -4.21
C CYS A 56 -3.24 -16.93 -2.98
N THR A 57 -2.83 -15.67 -3.16
CA THR A 57 -2.42 -14.77 -2.06
C THR A 57 -3.61 -14.47 -1.16
N ALA A 58 -4.79 -14.20 -1.74
CA ALA A 58 -6.00 -13.94 -0.98
C ALA A 58 -6.40 -15.16 -0.14
N ALA A 59 -6.46 -16.35 -0.74
CA ALA A 59 -6.79 -17.59 -0.04
C ALA A 59 -5.79 -17.92 1.07
N THR A 60 -4.49 -17.71 0.83
CA THR A 60 -3.43 -17.94 1.82
C THR A 60 -3.55 -17.00 3.01
N LEU A 61 -3.80 -15.71 2.78
CA LEU A 61 -4.00 -14.73 3.85
C LEU A 61 -5.26 -15.04 4.67
N GLU A 62 -6.34 -15.49 4.03
CA GLU A 62 -7.57 -15.91 4.73
C GLU A 62 -7.36 -17.15 5.60
N LYS A 63 -6.67 -18.17 5.10
CA LYS A 63 -6.29 -19.36 5.90
C LYS A 63 -5.46 -18.95 7.11
N SER A 64 -4.43 -18.14 6.90
CA SER A 64 -3.55 -17.68 7.97
C SER A 64 -4.30 -16.89 9.06
N ARG A 65 -5.26 -16.03 8.69
CA ARG A 65 -6.12 -15.31 9.65
C ARG A 65 -6.97 -16.24 10.53
N ARG A 66 -7.30 -17.43 10.03
CA ARG A 66 -8.02 -18.48 10.78
C ARG A 66 -7.09 -19.42 11.56
N GLY A 67 -5.78 -19.19 11.51
CA GLY A 67 -4.77 -20.06 12.12
C GLY A 67 -4.52 -21.35 11.34
N GLU A 68 -5.02 -21.45 10.10
CA GLU A 68 -4.77 -22.59 9.22
C GLU A 68 -3.44 -22.42 8.49
N ASP A 69 -2.68 -23.51 8.36
CA ASP A 69 -1.37 -23.52 7.68
C ASP A 69 -0.37 -22.48 8.26
N VAL A 70 -0.50 -22.13 9.55
CA VAL A 70 0.40 -21.22 10.29
C VAL A 70 1.32 -22.03 11.21
N GLN A 71 2.61 -21.71 11.21
CA GLN A 71 3.60 -22.32 12.08
C GLN A 71 4.20 -21.28 13.03
N GLU A 72 4.22 -21.60 14.32
CA GLU A 72 4.85 -20.77 15.35
C GLU A 72 6.26 -21.30 15.69
N PHE A 73 7.17 -20.38 16.01
CA PHE A 73 8.54 -20.71 16.37
C PHE A 73 8.96 -19.95 17.63
N GLY A 74 9.62 -20.65 18.56
CA GLY A 74 10.12 -20.04 19.80
C GLY A 74 11.38 -19.17 19.62
N SER A 75 11.98 -19.16 18.43
CA SER A 75 13.13 -18.29 18.11
C SER A 75 13.28 -18.08 16.60
N LEU A 76 13.97 -17.00 16.21
CA LEU A 76 14.34 -16.76 14.81
C LEU A 76 15.21 -17.90 14.25
N GLY A 77 16.11 -18.46 15.05
CA GLY A 77 16.96 -19.58 14.64
C GLY A 77 16.16 -20.84 14.32
N ALA A 78 15.13 -21.15 15.12
CA ALA A 78 14.22 -22.27 14.84
C ALA A 78 13.41 -22.06 13.55
N MET A 79 12.99 -20.81 13.29
CA MET A 79 12.29 -20.45 12.04
C MET A 79 13.18 -20.68 10.82
N PHE A 80 14.40 -20.15 10.79
CA PHE A 80 15.31 -20.31 9.64
C PHE A 80 15.68 -21.77 9.37
N GLN A 81 15.92 -22.56 10.41
CA GLN A 81 16.20 -24.00 10.26
C GLN A 81 15.04 -24.77 9.62
N SER A 82 13.79 -24.36 9.86
CA SER A 82 12.63 -24.99 9.24
C SER A 82 12.55 -24.74 7.74
N TRP A 83 12.94 -23.55 7.29
CA TRP A 83 12.97 -23.18 5.87
C TRP A 83 14.11 -23.88 5.14
N GLU A 84 15.29 -23.96 5.75
CA GLU A 84 16.44 -24.67 5.17
C GLU A 84 16.17 -26.17 5.00
N LYS A 85 15.44 -26.79 5.95
CA LYS A 85 15.00 -28.19 5.83
C LYS A 85 13.96 -28.40 4.72
N GLY A 86 13.17 -27.38 4.38
CA GLY A 86 12.16 -27.43 3.31
C GLY A 86 12.69 -27.04 1.92
N MET A 87 13.86 -26.40 1.85
CA MET A 87 14.53 -26.00 0.59
C MET A 87 15.62 -26.99 0.14
N GLY A 88 15.79 -28.10 0.86
CA GLY A 88 16.72 -29.18 0.53
C GLY A 88 16.01 -30.38 -0.08
N THR A 89 16.14 -30.52 -1.40
CA THR A 89 15.62 -31.56 -2.33
C THR A 89 14.22 -31.33 -2.88
#